data_AF-A0A4Y9T4B8-F1
#
_entry.id   AF-A0A4Y9T4B8-F1
#
_cell.length_a   1.000
_cell.length_b   1.000
_cell.length_c   1.000
_cell.angle_alpha   90.00
_cell.angle_beta   90.00
_cell.angle_gamma   90.00
#
_symmetry.space_group_name_H-M   'P 1'
#
loop_
_entity.id
_entity.type
_entity.pdbx_description
1 polymer ?
#
loop_
_entity_poly.entity_id
_entity_poly.type
_entity_poly.pdbx_seq_one_letter_code
_entity_poly.pdbx_strand_id
1 'polypeptide(L)'
;MAALQWSEGLALDLPLMDETHEEFVALLAAVQEADDGALLPAWRALVAHTTGHFAREDAWMAATRFASGNCHSLQHKVVLQVMGEGTARAE
;
A
#
# COMPACT_ATOMS: atom_id res chain seq x y z
N MET A 1 3.64 14.65 -11.68
CA MET A 1 3.07 13.37 -12.17
C MET A 1 1.57 13.43 -11.96
N ALA A 2 0.77 12.73 -12.77
CA ALA A 2 -0.65 12.61 -12.50
C ALA A 2 -0.88 11.74 -11.25
N ALA A 3 -1.86 12.12 -10.41
CA ALA A 3 -2.25 11.33 -9.25
C ALA A 3 -2.88 10.00 -9.70
N LEU A 4 -2.65 8.93 -8.94
CA LEU A 4 -3.37 7.67 -9.13
C LEU A 4 -4.83 7.89 -8.73
N GLN A 5 -5.76 7.47 -9.58
CA GLN A 5 -7.19 7.51 -9.30
C GLN A 5 -7.73 6.09 -9.27
N TRP A 6 -8.63 5.81 -8.33
CA TRP A 6 -9.35 4.55 -8.33
C TRP A 6 -10.18 4.43 -9.60
N SER A 7 -10.27 3.24 -10.13
CA SER A 7 -11.13 2.91 -11.26
C SER A 7 -11.46 1.42 -11.24
N GLU A 8 -12.55 1.04 -11.89
CA GLU A 8 -12.93 -0.37 -12.08
C GLU A 8 -11.82 -1.23 -12.72
N GLY A 9 -10.85 -0.62 -13.41
CA GLY A 9 -9.68 -1.34 -13.94
C GLY A 9 -8.69 -1.83 -12.88
N LEU A 10 -8.84 -1.40 -11.63
CA LEU A 10 -8.04 -1.84 -10.47
C LEU A 10 -8.79 -2.86 -9.60
N ALA A 11 -10.10 -3.03 -9.80
CA ALA A 11 -10.92 -3.92 -9.00
C ALA A 11 -10.61 -5.41 -9.30
N LEU A 12 -10.72 -6.24 -8.27
CA LEU A 12 -10.49 -7.68 -8.31
C LEU A 12 -11.78 -8.48 -8.09
N ASP A 13 -12.93 -7.82 -8.01
CA ASP A 13 -14.24 -8.40 -7.64
C ASP A 13 -14.20 -9.10 -6.28
N LEU A 14 -13.37 -8.57 -5.36
CA LEU A 14 -13.17 -9.07 -4.01
C LEU A 14 -13.38 -7.90 -3.05
N PRO A 15 -14.61 -7.66 -2.55
CA PRO A 15 -14.98 -6.40 -1.91
C PRO A 15 -14.04 -5.94 -0.79
N LEU A 16 -13.55 -6.87 0.04
CA LEU A 16 -12.63 -6.55 1.13
C LEU A 16 -11.23 -6.13 0.64
N MET A 17 -10.76 -6.72 -0.47
CA MET A 17 -9.48 -6.38 -1.08
C MET A 17 -9.58 -5.06 -1.84
N ASP A 18 -10.68 -4.87 -2.59
CA ASP A 18 -10.96 -3.64 -3.32
C ASP A 18 -11.09 -2.44 -2.37
N GLU A 19 -11.81 -2.58 -1.25
CA GLU A 19 -11.88 -1.55 -0.21
C GLU A 19 -10.48 -1.19 0.32
N THR A 20 -9.64 -2.20 0.57
CA THR A 20 -8.25 -1.96 1.03
C THR A 20 -7.43 -1.22 -0.04
N HIS A 21 -7.65 -1.51 -1.32
CA HIS A 21 -6.94 -0.84 -2.42
C HIS A 21 -7.46 0.60 -2.65
N GLU A 22 -8.76 0.84 -2.50
CA GLU A 22 -9.35 2.18 -2.52
C GLU A 22 -8.77 3.07 -1.41
N GLU A 23 -8.68 2.54 -0.19
CA GLU A 23 -8.04 3.22 0.94
C GLU A 23 -6.58 3.59 0.64
N PHE A 24 -5.81 2.67 0.03
CA PHE A 24 -4.42 2.95 -0.37
C PHE A 24 -4.35 4.10 -1.37
N VAL A 25 -5.22 4.11 -2.39
CA VAL A 25 -5.26 5.19 -3.39
C VAL A 25 -5.60 6.53 -2.73
N ALA A 26 -6.56 6.56 -1.81
CA ALA A 26 -6.93 7.76 -1.06
C ALA A 26 -5.77 8.29 -0.20
N LEU A 27 -5.06 7.41 0.51
CA LEU A 27 -3.90 7.78 1.32
C LEU A 27 -2.73 8.28 0.46
N LEU A 28 -2.51 7.67 -0.70
CA LEU A 28 -1.49 8.12 -1.65
C LEU A 28 -1.81 9.52 -2.19
N ALA A 29 -3.07 9.80 -2.51
CA ALA A 29 -3.52 11.13 -2.90
C ALA A 29 -3.29 12.15 -1.78
N ALA A 30 -3.63 11.80 -0.53
CA ALA A 30 -3.40 12.66 0.62
C ALA A 30 -1.91 13.01 0.81
N VAL A 31 -0.99 12.06 0.57
CA VAL A 31 0.46 12.32 0.58
C VAL A 31 0.87 13.28 -0.54
N GLN A 32 0.32 13.12 -1.74
CA GLN A 32 0.64 13.96 -2.89
C GLN A 32 0.15 15.40 -2.75
N GLU A 33 -0.96 15.60 -2.03
CA GLU A 33 -1.58 16.91 -1.79
C GLU A 33 -1.09 17.59 -0.50
N ALA A 34 -0.37 16.87 0.36
CA ALA A 34 0.10 17.39 1.63
C ALA A 34 1.13 18.53 1.46
N ASP A 35 0.97 19.58 2.26
CA ASP A 35 2.02 20.58 2.46
C ASP A 35 3.15 20.04 3.37
N ASP A 36 4.23 20.80 3.51
CA ASP A 36 5.40 20.40 4.31
C ASP A 36 5.04 20.02 5.76
N GLY A 37 4.02 20.66 6.35
CA GLY A 37 3.58 20.39 7.71
C GLY A 37 2.76 19.11 7.84
N ALA A 38 2.01 18.76 6.79
CA ALA A 38 1.15 17.57 6.75
C ALA A 38 1.83 16.34 6.13
N LEU A 39 2.93 16.50 5.40
CA LEU A 39 3.56 15.44 4.60
C LEU A 39 4.01 14.25 5.45
N LEU A 40 4.77 14.49 6.52
CA LEU A 40 5.29 13.39 7.35
C LEU A 40 4.17 12.60 8.06
N PRO A 41 3.15 13.25 8.67
CA PRO A 41 1.97 12.54 9.17
C PRO A 41 1.23 11.72 8.10
N ALA A 42 0.97 12.29 6.92
CA ALA A 42 0.29 11.59 5.82
C ALA A 42 1.11 10.39 5.32
N TRP A 43 2.43 10.56 5.19
CA TRP A 43 3.35 9.50 4.80
C TRP A 43 3.32 8.33 5.80
N ARG A 44 3.38 8.61 7.10
CA ARG A 44 3.29 7.57 8.15
C ARG A 44 1.97 6.81 8.08
N ALA A 45 0.86 7.50 7.80
CA ALA A 45 -0.44 6.85 7.64
C ALA A 45 -0.45 5.89 6.44
N LEU A 46 0.10 6.33 5.29
CA LEU A 46 0.26 5.49 4.09
C LEU A 46 1.12 4.25 4.38
N VAL A 47 2.26 4.41 5.05
CA VAL A 47 3.17 3.31 5.42
C VAL A 47 2.47 2.30 6.33
N ALA A 48 1.77 2.77 7.36
CA ALA A 48 1.06 1.91 8.30
C ALA A 48 -0.06 1.11 7.62
N HIS A 49 -0.85 1.77 6.77
CA HIS A 49 -1.89 1.11 5.98
C HIS A 49 -1.30 0.05 5.05
N THR A 50 -0.29 0.41 4.25
CA THR A 50 0.35 -0.50 3.28
C THR A 50 0.96 -1.72 3.97
N THR A 51 1.52 -1.54 5.18
CA THR A 51 2.04 -2.65 5.99
C THR A 51 0.93 -3.62 6.40
N GLY A 52 -0.19 -3.10 6.90
CA GLY A 52 -1.34 -3.91 7.30
C GLY A 52 -2.03 -4.61 6.12
N HIS A 53 -2.11 -3.91 4.98
CA HIS A 53 -2.60 -4.42 3.71
C HIS A 53 -1.77 -5.63 3.25
N PHE A 54 -0.46 -5.47 3.05
CA PHE A 54 0.39 -6.58 2.57
C PHE A 54 0.47 -7.75 3.54
N ALA A 55 0.46 -7.51 4.85
CA ALA A 55 0.45 -8.58 5.85
C ALA A 55 -0.81 -9.47 5.73
N ARG A 56 -1.95 -8.86 5.41
CA ARG A 56 -3.22 -9.56 5.21
C ARG A 56 -3.21 -10.41 3.94
N GLU A 57 -2.73 -9.83 2.84
CA GLU A 57 -2.59 -10.56 1.58
C GLU A 57 -1.59 -11.71 1.69
N ASP A 58 -0.42 -11.48 2.31
CA ASP A 58 0.57 -12.53 2.58
C ASP A 58 -0.02 -13.70 3.38
N ALA A 59 -0.83 -13.40 4.41
CA ALA A 59 -1.51 -14.43 5.20
C ALA A 59 -2.52 -15.22 4.36
N TRP A 60 -3.31 -14.56 3.52
CA TRP A 60 -4.25 -15.23 2.61
C TRP A 60 -3.56 -16.08 1.56
N MET A 61 -2.48 -15.57 0.96
CA MET A 61 -1.69 -16.33 -0.01
C MET A 61 -1.10 -17.59 0.62
N ALA A 62 -0.54 -17.48 1.83
CA ALA A 62 -0.02 -18.63 2.57
C ALA A 62 -1.12 -19.66 2.88
N ALA A 63 -2.29 -19.20 3.33
CA ALA A 63 -3.41 -20.08 3.69
C ALA A 63 -4.04 -20.79 2.48
N THR A 64 -4.12 -20.10 1.33
CA THR A 64 -4.77 -20.61 0.11
C THR A 64 -3.81 -21.30 -0.85
N ARG A 65 -2.49 -21.22 -0.60
CA ARG A 65 -1.42 -21.62 -1.54
C ARG A 65 -1.48 -20.87 -2.87
N PHE A 66 -2.15 -19.72 -2.88
CA PHE A 66 -2.12 -18.78 -3.99
C PHE A 66 -0.67 -18.27 -4.14
N ALA A 67 -0.13 -18.35 -5.36
CA ALA A 67 1.26 -18.00 -5.68
C ALA A 67 2.33 -18.80 -4.90
N SER A 68 2.25 -20.15 -4.93
CA SER A 68 3.29 -21.06 -4.39
C SER A 68 4.71 -20.85 -4.94
N GLY A 69 4.89 -19.95 -5.92
CA GLY A 69 6.16 -19.46 -6.45
C GLY A 69 6.68 -18.15 -5.85
N ASN A 70 6.38 -17.79 -4.58
CA ASN A 70 7.13 -16.88 -3.70
C ASN A 70 7.56 -15.48 -4.24
N CYS A 71 7.06 -15.02 -5.38
CA CYS A 71 7.45 -13.73 -5.95
C CYS A 71 6.66 -12.55 -5.35
N HIS A 72 5.39 -12.76 -4.97
CA HIS A 72 4.52 -11.66 -4.54
C HIS A 72 4.87 -11.11 -3.15
N SER A 73 5.00 -11.97 -2.13
CA SER A 73 5.46 -11.54 -0.80
C SER A 73 6.87 -10.95 -0.80
N LEU A 74 7.70 -11.30 -1.79
CA LEU A 74 8.99 -10.63 -2.00
C LEU A 74 8.80 -9.19 -2.53
N GLN A 75 7.88 -8.99 -3.48
CA GLN A 75 7.52 -7.65 -3.97
C GLN A 75 6.99 -6.76 -2.84
N HIS A 76 6.12 -7.28 -1.96
CA HIS A 76 5.66 -6.58 -0.76
C HIS A 76 6.81 -6.09 0.12
N LYS A 77 7.77 -6.97 0.41
CA LYS A 77 8.94 -6.62 1.23
C LYS A 77 9.78 -5.52 0.60
N VAL A 78 10.00 -5.57 -0.71
CA VAL A 78 10.77 -4.55 -1.43
C VAL A 78 10.07 -3.19 -1.35
N VAL A 79 8.76 -3.14 -1.56
CA VAL A 79 7.98 -1.89 -1.46
C VAL A 79 8.06 -1.33 -0.04
N LEU A 80 7.81 -2.15 0.99
CA LEU A 80 7.86 -1.70 2.39
C LEU A 80 9.26 -1.24 2.81
N GLN A 81 10.31 -1.88 2.30
CA GLN A 81 11.68 -1.42 2.54
C GLN A 81 11.89 0.01 2.01
N VAL A 82 11.54 0.25 0.75
CA VAL A 82 11.69 1.59 0.13
C VAL A 82 10.85 2.64 0.86
N MET A 83 9.62 2.28 1.25
CA MET A 83 8.77 3.17 2.03
C MET A 83 9.38 3.50 3.41
N GLY A 84 9.94 2.50 4.09
CA GLY A 84 10.65 2.68 5.37
C GLY A 84 11.89 3.55 5.25
N GLU A 85 12.67 3.41 4.18
CA GLU A 85 13.79 4.30 3.87
C GLU A 85 13.34 5.74 3.66
N GLY A 86 12.16 5.95 3.05
CA GLY A 86 11.53 7.27 2.92
C GLY A 86 11.21 7.89 4.29
N THR A 87 10.61 7.11 5.19
CA THR A 87 10.32 7.56 6.57
C THR A 87 11.59 7.96 7.30
N ALA A 88 12.64 7.14 7.26
CA ALA A 88 13.90 7.39 7.95
C ALA A 88 14.65 8.64 7.45
N ARG A 89 14.41 9.07 6.21
CA ARG A 89 15.00 10.29 5.64
C ARG A 89 14.20 11.55 5.94
N ALA A 90 12.92 11.41 6.27
CA ALA A 90 12.02 12.51 6.56
C ALA A 90 12.02 12.92 8.05
N GLU A 91 12.64 12.09 8.91
CA GLU A 91 12.91 12.36 10.33
C GLU A 91 14.29 12.99 10.53
#